data_AF-A0A7S4NTH3-F1
#
_entry.id   AF-A0A7S4NTH3-F1
#
_cell.length_a   1.000
_cell.length_b   1.000
_cell.length_c   1.000
_cell.angle_alpha   90.00
_cell.angle_beta   90.00
_cell.angle_gamma   90.00
#
_symmetry.space_group_name_H-M   'P 1'
#
loop_
_entity.id
_entity.type
_entity.pdbx_description
1 polymer ?
#
loop_
_entity_poly.entity_id
_entity_poly.type
_entity_poly.pdbx_seq_one_letter_code
_entity_poly.pdbx_strand_id
1 'polypeptide(L)'
;EKEKEEKEEEKEDREDGDEDFASLLYPTRKARSNSCQSRYLDDYPLTLNHTNNGFLAPGGIAGGYSQSLRDPQRGPPQKRERRERSGTILEEIVQHSLRKLESDKPVRRKPQRSLPNFPNFDAALRMSGSDRTESPPSQRRLSERGMEEGGDGRASPLAKKPRTGYGLRTDLEMGENADNWMETKDIALSAVTAIQGVVFHHYPFLRKKKTRLEVTYHAILEFVFEKTSPEMMGFYYQRWKGADDHLSEMWDKFEKACGGVSPAHLGLPKQLWLYDPWSDAIAYSSAISRLRKIDEVYTAKDKLSCLVDVGNLIFKALEKYWNSNESGDLSVMVGGDELLPLFMYVIIKAKVKKGFSQSYFMQDFIDDQCSIQKEGYLLATFQTAIALLANETDPEELAKRGEDAKRRQQIKREEKKPPPLDDDASFEEFL
;
A
#
# COMPACT_ATOMS: atom_id res chain seq x y z
N GLU A 1 4.48 47.83 -13.55
CA GLU A 1 5.05 46.62 -14.17
C GLU A 1 5.17 45.45 -13.20
N LYS A 2 5.88 45.56 -12.07
CA LYS A 2 5.93 44.50 -11.03
C LYS A 2 4.55 44.01 -10.55
N GLU A 3 3.60 44.91 -10.36
CA GLU A 3 2.24 44.57 -9.92
C GLU A 3 1.40 43.92 -11.05
N LYS A 4 1.85 44.04 -12.30
CA LYS A 4 1.25 43.41 -13.47
C LYS A 4 1.83 42.01 -13.70
N GLU A 5 3.13 41.83 -13.48
CA GLU A 5 3.79 40.51 -13.41
C GLU A 5 3.24 39.65 -12.27
N GLU A 6 3.01 40.23 -11.07
CA GLU A 6 2.44 39.47 -9.94
C GLU A 6 1.00 38.97 -10.20
N LYS A 7 0.23 39.67 -11.05
CA LYS A 7 -1.15 39.28 -11.39
C LYS A 7 -1.25 38.25 -12.51
N GLU A 8 -0.24 38.17 -13.38
CA GLU A 8 -0.18 37.14 -14.43
C GLU A 8 0.29 35.80 -13.85
N GLU A 9 1.24 35.81 -12.90
CA GLU A 9 1.71 34.60 -12.22
C GLU A 9 0.61 33.96 -11.34
N GLU A 10 -0.27 34.77 -10.74
CA GLU A 10 -1.39 34.30 -9.89
C GLU A 10 -2.55 33.66 -10.68
N LYS A 11 -2.57 33.81 -12.01
CA LYS A 11 -3.61 33.26 -12.88
C LYS A 11 -3.25 31.88 -13.44
N GLU A 12 -1.96 31.55 -13.52
CA GLU A 12 -1.44 30.31 -14.10
C GLU A 12 -1.51 29.13 -13.10
N ASP A 13 -1.39 29.40 -11.79
CA ASP A 13 -1.37 28.37 -10.73
C ASP A 13 -2.74 27.75 -10.39
N ARG A 14 -3.84 28.21 -11.00
CA ARG A 14 -5.21 27.71 -10.70
C ARG A 14 -5.69 26.56 -11.58
N GLU A 15 -5.00 26.21 -12.66
CA GLU A 15 -5.56 25.31 -13.69
C GLU A 15 -5.03 23.86 -13.65
N ASP A 16 -4.00 23.54 -12.83
CA ASP A 16 -3.22 22.29 -13.01
C ASP A 16 -3.26 21.24 -11.89
N GLY A 17 -4.14 21.33 -10.88
CA GLY A 17 -4.17 20.37 -9.77
C GLY A 17 -5.55 19.80 -9.50
N ASP A 18 -5.78 18.51 -9.83
CA ASP A 18 -6.53 17.52 -9.01
C ASP A 18 -7.28 16.40 -9.79
N GLU A 19 -7.03 16.14 -11.08
CA GLU A 19 -7.84 15.13 -11.83
C GLU A 19 -7.32 13.66 -11.84
N ASP A 20 -6.09 13.37 -11.39
CA ASP A 20 -5.43 12.11 -11.79
C ASP A 20 -5.53 10.90 -10.84
N PHE A 21 -5.97 11.04 -9.58
CA PHE A 21 -5.95 9.91 -8.63
C PHE A 21 -7.32 9.27 -8.36
N ALA A 22 -8.41 10.05 -8.35
CA ALA A 22 -9.76 9.50 -8.19
C ALA A 22 -10.13 8.56 -9.35
N SER A 23 -9.56 8.79 -10.54
CA SER A 23 -9.74 7.99 -11.75
C SER A 23 -9.08 6.60 -11.69
N LEU A 24 -8.04 6.43 -10.87
CA LEU A 24 -7.33 5.15 -10.69
C LEU A 24 -8.03 4.21 -9.69
N LEU A 25 -8.71 4.75 -8.67
CA LEU A 25 -9.45 3.95 -7.68
C LEU A 25 -10.92 3.75 -8.06
N TYR A 26 -11.49 4.64 -8.88
CA TYR A 26 -12.88 4.57 -9.33
C TYR A 26 -12.96 4.98 -10.81
N PRO A 27 -12.78 4.05 -11.77
CA PRO A 27 -13.01 4.37 -13.17
C PRO A 27 -14.49 4.70 -13.37
N THR A 28 -14.82 6.00 -13.46
CA THR A 28 -16.17 6.44 -13.84
C THR A 28 -16.46 5.92 -15.25
N ARG A 29 -17.50 5.09 -15.37
CA ARG A 29 -18.04 4.63 -16.66
C ARG A 29 -18.35 5.84 -17.55
N LYS A 30 -17.50 6.16 -18.52
CA LYS A 30 -17.94 6.89 -19.72
C LYS A 30 -18.87 5.97 -20.48
N ALA A 31 -20.17 6.22 -20.35
CA ALA A 31 -21.20 5.57 -21.14
C ALA A 31 -20.93 5.83 -22.63
N ARG A 32 -20.38 4.84 -23.34
CA ARG A 32 -20.50 4.78 -24.80
C ARG A 32 -21.92 4.34 -25.12
N SER A 33 -22.77 5.32 -25.43
CA SER A 33 -24.04 5.06 -26.10
C SER A 33 -23.76 4.58 -27.52
N ASN A 34 -23.81 3.28 -27.76
CA ASN A 34 -24.10 2.76 -29.09
C ASN A 34 -25.44 2.05 -29.01
N SER A 35 -26.45 2.75 -29.51
CA SER A 35 -27.69 2.17 -29.96
C SER A 35 -27.41 1.17 -31.08
N CYS A 36 -27.87 -0.06 -30.92
CA CYS A 36 -28.59 -0.76 -31.99
C CYS A 36 -29.36 -1.93 -31.42
N GLN A 37 -30.65 -1.95 -31.75
CA GLN A 37 -31.64 -2.93 -31.34
C GLN A 37 -31.45 -4.26 -32.07
N SER A 38 -31.70 -5.34 -31.34
CA SER A 38 -32.58 -6.48 -31.69
C SER A 38 -32.42 -7.16 -33.06
N ARG A 39 -32.11 -8.48 -33.04
CA ARG A 39 -33.09 -9.52 -33.41
C ARG A 39 -32.64 -10.94 -33.05
N TYR A 40 -33.66 -11.77 -32.98
CA TYR A 40 -33.81 -13.16 -32.52
C TYR A 40 -33.17 -14.24 -33.42
N LEU A 41 -32.87 -15.38 -32.76
CA LEU A 41 -33.04 -16.81 -33.13
C LEU A 41 -32.23 -17.52 -34.24
N ASP A 42 -31.93 -18.77 -33.86
CA ASP A 42 -31.78 -20.04 -34.58
C ASP A 42 -30.44 -20.51 -35.20
N ASP A 43 -30.01 -21.66 -34.66
CA ASP A 43 -29.50 -22.89 -35.26
C ASP A 43 -28.18 -22.98 -36.06
N TYR A 44 -27.33 -23.90 -35.55
CA TYR A 44 -26.31 -24.81 -36.11
C TYR A 44 -26.27 -25.05 -37.66
N PRO A 45 -25.27 -25.80 -38.20
CA PRO A 45 -23.81 -25.62 -38.23
C PRO A 45 -23.25 -25.82 -39.67
N LEU A 46 -21.92 -25.98 -39.83
CA LEU A 46 -21.21 -26.87 -40.78
C LEU A 46 -20.00 -26.22 -41.50
N THR A 47 -18.81 -26.71 -41.10
CA THR A 47 -17.76 -27.40 -41.89
C THR A 47 -17.14 -26.84 -43.17
N LEU A 48 -15.90 -27.33 -43.36
CA LEU A 48 -15.05 -27.46 -44.56
C LEU A 48 -14.23 -26.22 -44.92
N ASN A 49 -12.92 -26.27 -44.70
CA ASN A 49 -11.89 -26.96 -45.51
C ASN A 49 -11.69 -26.32 -46.88
N HIS A 50 -10.42 -26.02 -47.15
CA HIS A 50 -9.66 -26.19 -48.40
C HIS A 50 -8.81 -24.95 -48.67
N THR A 51 -7.53 -25.02 -48.31
CA THR A 51 -6.38 -25.50 -49.10
C THR A 51 -5.72 -24.43 -49.97
N ASN A 52 -4.41 -24.38 -49.79
CA ASN A 52 -3.36 -24.40 -50.81
C ASN A 52 -3.03 -23.16 -51.64
N ASN A 53 -1.69 -23.09 -51.77
CA ASN A 53 -0.88 -22.50 -52.84
C ASN A 53 -0.84 -20.96 -52.80
N GLY A 54 0.28 -20.33 -52.44
CA GLY A 54 1.65 -20.64 -52.84
C GLY A 54 1.89 -20.06 -54.23
N PHE A 55 2.72 -19.01 -54.34
CA PHE A 55 3.79 -18.93 -55.33
C PHE A 55 4.66 -17.68 -55.15
N LEU A 56 5.90 -17.86 -55.60
CA LEU A 56 7.10 -17.05 -55.53
C LEU A 56 7.06 -15.71 -56.28
N ALA A 57 7.63 -14.67 -55.63
CA ALA A 57 8.64 -13.70 -56.12
C ALA A 57 8.33 -12.82 -57.39
N PRO A 58 9.25 -11.94 -57.85
CA PRO A 58 9.73 -10.69 -57.24
C PRO A 58 9.67 -9.48 -58.22
N GLY A 59 10.06 -8.28 -57.74
CA GLY A 59 10.28 -7.05 -58.54
C GLY A 59 9.21 -6.01 -58.25
N GLY A 60 9.49 -4.81 -57.73
CA GLY A 60 10.53 -3.87 -58.12
C GLY A 60 9.85 -2.78 -58.95
N ILE A 61 9.77 -1.54 -58.44
CA ILE A 61 9.80 -0.27 -59.20
C ILE A 61 9.77 0.93 -58.23
N ALA A 62 10.48 1.96 -58.69
CA ALA A 62 10.86 3.25 -58.15
C ALA A 62 9.76 4.19 -57.60
N GLY A 63 10.23 5.16 -56.81
CA GLY A 63 9.58 6.42 -56.45
C GLY A 63 9.89 6.75 -54.99
N GLY A 64 10.84 7.62 -54.61
CA GLY A 64 11.16 8.92 -55.17
C GLY A 64 10.37 10.01 -54.42
N TYR A 65 10.74 10.33 -53.17
CA TYR A 65 10.36 11.60 -52.53
C TYR A 65 11.42 12.08 -51.53
N SER A 66 11.65 13.40 -51.61
CA SER A 66 12.73 14.19 -51.05
C SER A 66 12.91 14.12 -49.53
N GLN A 67 14.18 14.12 -49.15
CA GLN A 67 14.66 14.57 -47.84
C GLN A 67 14.31 16.05 -47.63
N SER A 68 13.49 16.33 -46.62
CA SER A 68 13.40 17.64 -45.99
C SER A 68 14.08 17.55 -44.63
N LEU A 69 15.30 18.07 -44.56
CA LEU A 69 15.98 18.44 -43.33
C LEU A 69 15.11 19.46 -42.59
N ARG A 70 14.55 19.08 -41.45
CA ARG A 70 14.15 20.02 -40.40
C ARG A 70 14.89 19.66 -39.13
N ASP A 71 15.77 20.57 -38.74
CA ASP A 71 16.35 20.63 -37.41
C ASP A 71 15.25 20.62 -36.35
N PRO A 72 15.30 19.72 -35.35
CA PRO A 72 14.50 19.91 -34.15
C PRO A 72 15.15 21.04 -33.34
N GLN A 73 14.56 22.23 -33.44
CA GLN A 73 14.87 23.31 -32.51
C GLN A 73 14.67 22.84 -31.07
N ARG A 74 15.72 23.06 -30.27
CA ARG A 74 15.76 22.91 -28.83
C ARG A 74 14.55 23.62 -28.19
N GLY A 75 13.65 22.84 -27.58
CA GLY A 75 12.71 23.37 -26.60
C GLY A 75 13.45 23.89 -25.36
N PRO A 76 12.93 24.91 -24.66
CA PRO A 76 13.65 25.57 -23.58
C PRO A 76 13.84 24.64 -22.36
N PRO A 77 15.08 24.41 -21.89
CA PRO A 77 15.34 23.75 -20.62
C PRO A 77 15.20 24.81 -19.53
N GLN A 78 14.00 25.06 -19.01
CA GLN A 78 13.85 26.07 -17.94
C GLN A 78 13.05 25.60 -16.72
N LYS A 79 12.07 24.71 -16.88
CA LYS A 79 11.21 24.32 -15.74
C LYS A 79 11.89 23.34 -14.77
N ARG A 80 12.66 22.36 -15.26
CA ARG A 80 13.37 21.39 -14.42
C ARG A 80 14.60 21.99 -13.74
N GLU A 81 15.38 22.78 -14.48
CA GLU A 81 16.59 23.43 -13.99
C GLU A 81 16.30 24.52 -12.93
N ARG A 82 15.15 25.21 -13.02
CA ARG A 82 14.71 26.18 -11.99
C ARG A 82 14.31 25.52 -10.67
N ARG A 83 13.69 24.34 -10.69
CA ARG A 83 13.33 23.60 -9.46
C ARG A 83 14.57 23.07 -8.74
N GLU A 84 15.52 22.53 -9.49
CA GLU A 84 16.82 22.08 -8.94
C GLU A 84 17.61 23.25 -8.33
N ARG A 85 17.67 24.42 -9.00
CA ARG A 85 18.35 25.62 -8.45
C ARG A 85 17.64 26.26 -7.24
N SER A 86 16.33 26.08 -7.11
CA SER A 86 15.58 26.63 -5.97
C SER A 86 15.87 25.84 -4.68
N GLY A 87 16.03 24.52 -4.80
CA GLY A 87 16.46 23.65 -3.70
C GLY A 87 17.85 24.03 -3.19
N THR A 88 18.81 24.23 -4.10
CA THR A 88 20.19 24.60 -3.73
C THR A 88 20.27 25.95 -3.01
N ILE A 89 19.44 26.94 -3.38
CA ILE A 89 19.43 28.25 -2.71
C ILE A 89 18.85 28.13 -1.29
N LEU A 90 17.79 27.34 -1.10
CA LEU A 90 17.23 27.12 0.24
C LEU A 90 18.20 26.33 1.12
N GLU A 91 18.87 25.32 0.58
CA GLU A 91 19.95 24.61 1.27
C GLU A 91 21.08 25.57 1.66
N GLU A 92 21.54 26.43 0.75
CA GLU A 92 22.55 27.45 1.04
C GLU A 92 22.10 28.43 2.14
N ILE A 93 20.83 28.84 2.12
CA ILE A 93 20.24 29.70 3.15
C ILE A 93 20.20 29.00 4.51
N VAL A 94 19.79 27.73 4.55
CA VAL A 94 19.75 26.92 5.77
C VAL A 94 21.18 26.72 6.30
N GLN A 95 22.11 26.32 5.44
CA GLN A 95 23.53 26.14 5.79
C GLN A 95 24.20 27.44 6.25
N HIS A 96 23.87 28.57 5.62
CA HIS A 96 24.35 29.88 6.04
C HIS A 96 23.78 30.27 7.42
N SER A 97 22.49 30.02 7.67
CA SER A 97 21.84 30.29 8.95
C SER A 97 22.43 29.43 10.08
N LEU A 98 22.81 28.18 9.79
CA LEU A 98 23.44 27.27 10.75
C LEU A 98 24.87 27.66 11.08
N ARG A 99 25.70 27.99 10.08
CA ARG A 99 27.05 28.52 10.33
C ARG A 99 27.02 29.76 11.22
N LYS A 100 25.96 30.55 11.13
CA LYS A 100 25.73 31.72 11.98
C LYS A 100 25.31 31.32 13.41
N LEU A 101 24.42 30.35 13.55
CA LEU A 101 24.04 29.75 14.85
C LEU A 101 25.25 29.13 15.58
N GLU A 102 26.14 28.43 14.87
CA GLU A 102 27.36 27.86 15.44
C GLU A 102 28.36 28.94 15.89
N SER A 103 28.37 30.10 15.22
CA SER A 103 29.23 31.23 15.59
C SER A 103 28.74 32.01 16.81
N ASP A 104 27.43 31.93 17.12
CA ASP A 104 26.82 32.59 18.27
C ASP A 104 26.88 31.68 19.51
N LYS A 105 27.85 31.94 20.40
CA LYS A 105 27.99 31.21 21.68
C LYS A 105 26.70 31.30 22.51
N PRO A 106 26.19 30.18 23.06
CA PRO A 106 24.91 30.17 23.75
C PRO A 106 24.94 30.99 25.04
N VAL A 107 24.10 32.02 25.10
CA VAL A 107 23.75 32.70 26.35
C VAL A 107 22.76 31.82 27.11
N ARG A 108 23.19 31.25 28.24
CA ARG A 108 22.36 30.44 29.15
C ARG A 108 21.01 31.12 29.43
N ARG A 109 19.92 30.53 28.94
CA ARG A 109 18.55 30.88 29.36
C ARG A 109 17.97 29.76 30.22
N LYS A 110 17.21 30.16 31.25
CA LYS A 110 16.55 29.28 32.21
C LYS A 110 15.34 28.57 31.57
N PRO A 111 14.99 27.34 31.99
CA PRO A 111 13.90 26.57 31.40
C PRO A 111 12.53 27.20 31.70
N GLN A 112 11.67 27.28 30.68
CA GLN A 112 10.26 27.64 30.82
C GLN A 112 9.36 26.40 30.81
N ARG A 113 8.21 26.54 31.49
CA ARG A 113 7.23 25.52 31.87
C ARG A 113 6.53 24.84 30.68
N SER A 114 6.15 23.58 30.93
CA SER A 114 5.43 22.65 30.05
C SER A 114 4.06 23.14 29.56
N LEU A 115 3.74 22.79 28.30
CA LEU A 115 2.44 22.96 27.63
C LEU A 115 1.54 21.71 27.81
N PRO A 116 0.22 21.80 27.51
CA PRO A 116 -0.76 20.80 27.92
C PRO A 116 -0.84 19.58 26.99
N ASN A 117 -1.18 18.43 27.58
CA ASN A 117 -1.35 17.12 26.94
C ASN A 117 -2.47 17.09 25.88
N PHE A 118 -2.18 16.49 24.73
CA PHE A 118 -3.15 16.12 23.68
C PHE A 118 -3.67 14.68 23.87
N PRO A 119 -4.89 14.35 23.39
CA PRO A 119 -5.47 13.02 23.56
C PRO A 119 -4.89 12.00 22.57
N ASN A 120 -4.70 10.78 23.08
CA ASN A 120 -4.15 9.61 22.42
C ASN A 120 -5.15 9.00 21.39
N PHE A 121 -4.65 8.64 20.20
CA PHE A 121 -5.43 8.17 19.03
C PHE A 121 -6.03 6.75 19.22
N ASP A 122 -5.61 6.01 20.25
CA ASP A 122 -6.19 4.71 20.66
C ASP A 122 -7.69 4.76 20.97
N ALA A 123 -8.24 5.96 21.22
CA ALA A 123 -9.67 6.14 21.49
C ALA A 123 -10.55 6.03 20.24
N ALA A 124 -10.01 6.25 19.02
CA ALA A 124 -10.81 6.30 17.80
C ALA A 124 -11.26 4.92 17.29
N LEU A 125 -10.55 3.83 17.65
CA LEU A 125 -10.94 2.46 17.30
C LEU A 125 -11.97 1.83 18.26
N ARG A 126 -12.37 2.51 19.33
CA ARG A 126 -13.31 1.97 20.34
C ARG A 126 -14.76 2.44 20.18
N MET A 127 -15.05 3.31 19.22
CA MET A 127 -16.38 3.94 19.05
C MET A 127 -17.06 3.52 17.74
N SER A 128 -17.31 2.22 17.55
CA SER A 128 -18.30 1.76 16.55
C SER A 128 -18.91 0.43 16.98
N GLY A 129 -19.80 0.47 17.97
CA GLY A 129 -20.48 -0.75 18.40
C GLY A 129 -21.47 -0.60 19.55
N SER A 130 -22.56 0.16 19.36
CA SER A 130 -23.93 -0.29 19.68
C SER A 130 -24.93 0.85 19.43
N ASP A 131 -26.09 0.54 18.85
CA ASP A 131 -27.41 0.83 19.43
C ASP A 131 -28.55 0.64 18.42
N ARG A 132 -29.12 -0.57 18.43
CA ARG A 132 -30.50 -0.95 18.08
C ARG A 132 -30.70 -2.28 18.82
N THR A 133 -31.63 -2.52 19.75
CA THR A 133 -33.02 -2.08 19.91
C THR A 133 -33.47 -2.40 21.34
N GLU A 134 -34.22 -1.51 21.99
CA GLU A 134 -35.15 -1.90 23.08
C GLU A 134 -36.55 -1.35 22.79
N SER A 135 -37.56 -2.19 22.99
CA SER A 135 -38.94 -1.83 23.30
C SER A 135 -39.68 -3.04 23.91
N PRO A 136 -40.74 -2.83 24.72
CA PRO A 136 -40.87 -3.46 26.04
C PRO A 136 -42.10 -4.42 26.15
N PRO A 137 -42.46 -4.94 27.36
CA PRO A 137 -43.15 -6.22 27.50
C PRO A 137 -44.68 -6.13 27.58
N SER A 138 -45.37 -7.25 27.39
CA SER A 138 -46.78 -7.41 27.75
C SER A 138 -47.08 -8.80 28.31
N GLN A 139 -47.87 -8.80 29.38
CA GLN A 139 -48.29 -9.90 30.25
C GLN A 139 -49.38 -10.81 29.64
N ARG A 140 -49.42 -12.08 30.09
CA ARG A 140 -50.59 -12.90 30.56
C ARG A 140 -50.20 -14.40 30.50
N ARG A 141 -50.05 -15.10 31.63
CA ARG A 141 -51.04 -15.79 32.51
C ARG A 141 -51.55 -17.15 32.00
N LEU A 142 -51.42 -18.15 32.89
CA LEU A 142 -52.12 -19.45 33.03
C LEU A 142 -51.66 -20.56 32.04
N SER A 143 -51.47 -21.83 32.41
CA SER A 143 -51.80 -22.60 33.63
C SER A 143 -51.12 -23.99 33.60
N GLU A 144 -50.85 -24.50 34.81
CA GLU A 144 -50.99 -25.90 35.29
C GLU A 144 -50.07 -27.07 34.86
N ARG A 145 -49.56 -27.73 35.94
CA ARG A 145 -49.34 -29.19 36.20
C ARG A 145 -48.49 -29.98 35.20
N GLY A 146 -47.51 -30.77 35.60
CA GLY A 146 -47.08 -31.28 36.91
C GLY A 146 -46.12 -32.45 36.70
N MET A 147 -45.75 -33.09 37.80
CA MET A 147 -44.93 -34.31 37.96
C MET A 147 -43.42 -34.14 38.17
N GLU A 148 -43.01 -34.93 39.16
CA GLU A 148 -41.81 -34.93 39.97
C GLU A 148 -40.75 -35.89 39.43
N GLU A 149 -39.62 -35.93 40.16
CA GLU A 149 -38.53 -36.91 40.14
C GLU A 149 -37.57 -36.76 38.95
N GLY A 150 -36.27 -36.53 39.12
CA GLY A 150 -35.36 -37.00 40.16
C GLY A 150 -34.29 -37.82 39.43
N GLY A 151 -33.08 -37.28 39.26
CA GLY A 151 -32.00 -38.05 38.62
C GLY A 151 -30.83 -37.23 38.10
N ASP A 152 -29.79 -37.17 38.93
CA ASP A 152 -28.37 -37.21 38.59
C ASP A 152 -27.77 -36.16 37.65
N GLY A 153 -27.07 -35.23 38.30
CA GLY A 153 -26.16 -34.30 37.69
C GLY A 153 -25.01 -34.97 36.96
N ARG A 154 -24.92 -34.68 35.67
CA ARG A 154 -23.66 -34.52 34.94
C ARG A 154 -23.75 -33.24 34.11
N ALA A 155 -23.39 -32.13 34.75
CA ALA A 155 -23.15 -30.88 34.04
C ALA A 155 -21.82 -31.00 33.28
N SER A 156 -21.93 -31.19 31.96
CA SER A 156 -20.82 -30.98 31.03
C SER A 156 -20.34 -29.52 31.13
N PRO A 157 -19.02 -29.26 31.19
CA PRO A 157 -18.52 -27.89 31.23
C PRO A 157 -18.74 -27.23 29.88
N LEU A 158 -19.66 -26.27 29.85
CA LEU A 158 -19.84 -25.31 28.77
C LEU A 158 -18.49 -24.67 28.42
N ALA A 159 -18.13 -24.83 27.16
CA ALA A 159 -16.99 -24.23 26.51
C ALA A 159 -16.91 -22.73 26.84
N LYS A 160 -15.87 -22.36 27.58
CA LYS A 160 -15.46 -20.96 27.71
C LYS A 160 -15.07 -20.48 26.31
N LYS A 161 -15.88 -19.60 25.71
CA LYS A 161 -15.46 -18.83 24.54
C LYS A 161 -14.17 -18.09 24.91
N PRO A 162 -13.08 -18.21 24.14
CA PRO A 162 -11.92 -17.37 24.36
C PRO A 162 -12.35 -15.92 24.06
N ARG A 163 -12.28 -15.07 25.09
CA ARG A 163 -12.28 -13.61 24.92
C ARG A 163 -11.01 -13.28 24.14
N THR A 164 -11.14 -13.09 22.83
CA THR A 164 -10.12 -12.52 21.96
C THR A 164 -10.07 -11.01 22.19
N GLY A 165 -9.65 -10.60 23.39
CA GLY A 165 -9.24 -9.23 23.66
C GLY A 165 -7.76 -9.10 23.34
N TYR A 166 -7.41 -9.07 22.05
CA TYR A 166 -6.03 -8.86 21.61
C TYR A 166 -5.73 -7.37 21.59
N GLY A 167 -5.64 -6.78 22.77
CA GLY A 167 -4.71 -5.66 22.92
C GLY A 167 -3.33 -6.25 22.76
N LEU A 168 -2.52 -5.74 21.84
CA LEU A 168 -1.06 -5.89 21.87
C LEU A 168 -0.63 -5.55 23.28
N ARG A 169 -0.42 -6.57 24.11
CA ARG A 169 -0.04 -6.40 25.51
C ARG A 169 1.44 -6.07 25.48
N THR A 170 1.74 -4.81 25.18
CA THR A 170 3.07 -4.20 25.25
C THR A 170 3.50 -3.99 26.71
N ASP A 171 3.15 -4.92 27.61
CA ASP A 171 3.68 -5.01 28.97
C ASP A 171 5.12 -5.56 28.94
N LEU A 172 5.88 -5.25 27.89
CA LEU A 172 7.33 -5.36 27.90
C LEU A 172 7.78 -4.23 28.82
N GLU A 173 8.17 -4.58 30.04
CA GLU A 173 8.84 -3.69 30.99
C GLU A 173 9.99 -3.00 30.28
N MET A 174 9.74 -1.80 29.78
CA MET A 174 10.75 -1.03 29.10
C MET A 174 11.64 -0.43 30.18
N GLY A 175 12.91 -0.81 30.17
CA GLY A 175 13.92 -0.14 30.98
C GLY A 175 13.94 1.38 30.71
N GLU A 176 14.60 2.12 31.59
CA GLU A 176 14.72 3.60 31.61
C GLU A 176 15.05 4.27 30.26
N ASN A 177 15.44 3.50 29.24
CA ASN A 177 15.69 3.96 27.87
C ASN A 177 14.43 4.29 27.04
N ALA A 178 13.23 3.88 27.45
CA ALA A 178 12.01 4.15 26.66
C ALA A 178 11.55 5.61 26.66
N ASP A 179 11.95 6.41 27.65
CA ASP A 179 11.61 7.84 27.67
C ASP A 179 12.52 8.66 26.73
N ASN A 180 13.71 8.13 26.43
CA ASN A 180 14.76 8.85 25.70
C ASN A 180 14.40 9.12 24.22
N TRP A 181 13.61 8.26 23.57
CA TRP A 181 13.28 8.46 22.14
C TRP A 181 12.17 9.51 21.94
N MET A 182 11.21 9.63 22.86
CA MET A 182 10.20 10.70 22.84
C MET A 182 10.89 12.05 23.04
N GLU A 183 11.84 12.11 23.97
CA GLU A 183 12.67 13.29 24.16
C GLU A 183 13.47 13.62 22.88
N THR A 184 14.05 12.61 22.22
CA THR A 184 14.76 12.81 20.95
C THR A 184 13.84 13.33 19.84
N LYS A 185 12.61 12.80 19.73
CA LYS A 185 11.59 13.28 18.78
C LYS A 185 11.23 14.73 19.06
N ASP A 186 10.98 15.08 20.31
CA ASP A 186 10.65 16.44 20.73
C ASP A 186 11.82 17.40 20.49
N ILE A 187 13.06 16.96 20.71
CA ILE A 187 14.26 17.72 20.39
C ILE A 187 14.36 17.97 18.88
N ALA A 188 14.13 16.96 18.04
CA ALA A 188 14.18 17.11 16.59
C ALA A 188 13.11 18.09 16.08
N LEU A 189 11.87 17.97 16.56
CA LEU A 189 10.78 18.90 16.21
C LEU A 189 11.01 20.31 16.75
N SER A 190 11.58 20.42 17.95
CA SER A 190 12.01 21.70 18.53
C SER A 190 13.11 22.35 17.68
N ALA A 191 14.08 21.57 17.20
CA ALA A 191 15.13 22.04 16.30
C ALA A 191 14.56 22.54 14.96
N VAL A 192 13.60 21.83 14.36
CA VAL A 192 12.87 22.29 13.17
C VAL A 192 12.22 23.64 13.42
N THR A 193 11.49 23.78 14.54
CA THR A 193 10.80 25.03 14.91
C THR A 193 11.79 26.17 15.16
N ALA A 194 12.91 25.89 15.81
CA ALA A 194 13.96 26.87 16.09
C ALA A 194 14.65 27.36 14.81
N ILE A 195 15.04 26.43 13.92
CA ILE A 195 15.65 26.76 12.62
C ILE A 195 14.66 27.55 11.77
N GLN A 196 13.40 27.14 11.73
CA GLN A 196 12.33 27.87 11.05
C GLN A 196 12.18 29.30 11.57
N GLY A 197 12.25 29.49 12.90
CA GLY A 197 12.26 30.81 13.51
C GLY A 197 13.42 31.69 13.04
N VAL A 198 14.63 31.14 12.98
CA VAL A 198 15.84 31.84 12.50
C VAL A 198 15.73 32.17 11.00
N VAL A 199 15.30 31.21 10.19
CA VAL A 199 15.10 31.40 8.74
C VAL A 199 14.06 32.49 8.48
N PHE A 200 12.92 32.49 9.15
CA PHE A 200 11.91 33.52 8.94
C PHE A 200 12.28 34.88 9.54
N HIS A 201 13.13 34.91 10.57
CA HIS A 201 13.69 36.16 11.07
C HIS A 201 14.60 36.82 10.02
N HIS A 202 15.47 36.04 9.36
CA HIS A 202 16.38 36.54 8.34
C HIS A 202 15.73 36.74 6.96
N TYR A 203 14.70 35.96 6.63
CA TYR A 203 14.02 35.99 5.34
C TYR A 203 12.49 36.14 5.50
N PRO A 204 11.99 37.30 5.99
CA PRO A 204 10.56 37.48 6.29
C PRO A 204 9.63 37.32 5.07
N PHE A 205 10.15 37.50 3.86
CA PHE A 205 9.36 37.34 2.63
C PHE A 205 8.92 35.89 2.39
N LEU A 206 9.57 34.90 2.99
CA LEU A 206 9.17 33.49 2.90
C LEU A 206 7.84 33.23 3.62
N ARG A 207 7.49 34.06 4.62
CA ARG A 207 6.23 33.95 5.38
C ARG A 207 5.02 34.50 4.61
N LYS A 208 5.23 35.30 3.56
CA LYS A 208 4.16 36.06 2.89
C LYS A 208 3.24 35.20 2.03
N LYS A 209 3.76 34.15 1.38
CA LYS A 209 2.99 33.24 0.53
C LYS A 209 2.93 31.86 1.19
N LYS A 210 1.74 31.28 1.30
CA LYS A 210 1.51 29.94 1.89
C LYS A 210 2.40 28.86 1.24
N THR A 211 2.50 28.87 -0.08
CA THR A 211 3.36 27.94 -0.83
C THR A 211 4.84 28.04 -0.45
N ARG A 212 5.37 29.26 -0.26
CA ARG A 212 6.76 29.47 0.17
C ARG A 212 6.98 29.01 1.61
N LEU A 213 5.99 29.22 2.47
CA LEU A 213 6.02 28.78 3.86
C LEU A 213 6.14 27.25 3.93
N GLU A 214 5.28 26.54 3.19
CA GLU A 214 5.27 25.07 3.13
C GLU A 214 6.56 24.51 2.54
N VAL A 215 7.02 25.05 1.40
CA VAL A 215 8.29 24.62 0.78
C VAL A 215 9.48 24.85 1.72
N THR A 216 9.53 25.99 2.41
CA THR A 216 10.62 26.27 3.37
C THR A 216 10.55 25.33 4.57
N TYR A 217 9.36 25.07 5.10
CA TYR A 217 9.16 24.14 6.20
C TYR A 217 9.62 22.73 5.83
N HIS A 218 9.22 22.22 4.66
CA HIS A 218 9.66 20.91 4.18
C HIS A 218 11.16 20.85 3.96
N ALA A 219 11.81 21.88 3.41
CA ALA A 219 13.25 21.92 3.23
C ALA A 219 14.00 21.87 4.58
N ILE A 220 13.51 22.59 5.60
CA ILE A 220 14.08 22.55 6.95
C ILE A 220 13.88 21.17 7.58
N LEU A 221 12.69 20.59 7.42
CA LEU A 221 12.37 19.27 7.94
C LEU A 221 13.28 18.23 7.29
N GLU A 222 13.38 18.18 5.96
CA GLU A 222 14.30 17.29 5.24
C GLU A 222 15.74 17.46 5.73
N PHE A 223 16.21 18.71 5.88
CA PHE A 223 17.56 18.98 6.37
C PHE A 223 17.81 18.43 7.78
N VAL A 224 16.92 18.69 8.73
CA VAL A 224 17.06 18.21 10.12
C VAL A 224 17.00 16.69 10.14
N PHE A 225 16.02 16.10 9.47
CA PHE A 225 15.79 14.67 9.45
C PHE A 225 16.90 13.92 8.72
N GLU A 226 17.53 14.48 7.70
CA GLU A 226 18.68 13.85 7.05
C GLU A 226 19.81 13.58 8.07
N LYS A 227 20.00 14.48 9.04
CA LYS A 227 21.05 14.36 10.07
C LYS A 227 20.61 13.53 11.28
N THR A 228 19.36 13.63 11.70
CA THR A 228 18.89 12.98 12.94
C THR A 228 18.23 11.62 12.70
N SER A 229 17.71 11.33 11.49
CA SER A 229 16.96 10.10 11.22
C SER A 229 17.74 8.82 11.49
N PRO A 230 19.04 8.68 11.16
CA PRO A 230 19.78 7.46 11.45
C PRO A 230 19.81 7.11 12.94
N GLU A 231 20.03 8.11 13.80
CA GLU A 231 20.04 7.94 15.27
C GLU A 231 18.63 7.67 15.79
N MET A 232 17.63 8.44 15.34
CA MET A 232 16.23 8.23 15.69
C MET A 232 15.78 6.81 15.33
N MET A 233 16.06 6.36 14.11
CA MET A 233 15.74 5.02 13.65
C MET A 233 16.42 3.93 14.50
N GLY A 234 17.64 4.21 15.00
CA GLY A 234 18.33 3.35 15.96
C GLY A 234 17.51 3.11 17.23
N PHE A 235 16.84 4.14 17.76
CA PHE A 235 15.94 3.99 18.91
C PHE A 235 14.70 3.17 18.57
N TYR A 236 14.09 3.35 17.40
CA TYR A 236 12.95 2.52 16.96
C TYR A 236 13.36 1.05 16.83
N TYR A 237 14.52 0.77 16.24
CA TYR A 237 15.06 -0.59 16.14
C TYR A 237 15.28 -1.23 17.50
N GLN A 238 15.71 -0.47 18.50
CA GLN A 238 15.86 -1.00 19.86
C GLN A 238 14.50 -1.24 20.52
N ARG A 239 13.59 -0.27 20.41
CA ARG A 239 12.25 -0.30 21.02
C ARG A 239 11.41 -1.46 20.49
N TRP A 240 11.40 -1.67 19.18
CA TRP A 240 10.57 -2.66 18.51
C TRP A 240 11.32 -3.95 18.20
N LYS A 241 12.56 -4.11 18.70
CA LYS A 241 13.41 -5.27 18.45
C LYS A 241 12.67 -6.59 18.68
N GLY A 242 11.99 -6.73 19.82
CA GLY A 242 11.27 -7.98 20.13
C GLY A 242 10.16 -8.31 19.15
N ALA A 243 9.41 -7.30 18.68
CA ALA A 243 8.35 -7.47 17.70
C ALA A 243 8.91 -7.79 16.30
N ASP A 244 10.01 -7.13 15.92
CA ASP A 244 10.71 -7.38 14.64
C ASP A 244 11.40 -8.75 14.60
N ASP A 245 12.02 -9.16 15.71
CA ASP A 245 12.62 -10.50 15.87
C ASP A 245 11.52 -11.55 15.78
N HIS A 246 10.40 -11.38 16.49
CA HIS A 246 9.24 -12.30 16.42
C HIS A 246 8.65 -12.37 15.00
N LEU A 247 8.48 -11.22 14.33
CA LEU A 247 8.01 -11.17 12.95
C LEU A 247 8.96 -11.93 12.00
N SER A 248 10.28 -11.80 12.21
CA SER A 248 11.29 -12.53 11.47
C SER A 248 11.22 -14.04 11.70
N GLU A 249 11.05 -14.47 12.96
CA GLU A 249 10.83 -15.88 13.30
C GLU A 249 9.56 -16.45 12.66
N MET A 250 8.49 -15.66 12.61
CA MET A 250 7.25 -16.06 11.96
C MET A 250 7.43 -16.31 10.46
N TRP A 251 8.22 -15.49 9.75
CA TRP A 251 8.52 -15.78 8.34
C TRP A 251 9.30 -17.07 8.13
N ASP A 252 10.29 -17.36 8.98
CA ASP A 252 11.03 -18.61 8.89
C ASP A 252 10.10 -19.82 9.10
N LYS A 253 9.12 -19.69 10.00
CA LYS A 253 8.07 -20.70 10.20
C LYS A 253 7.17 -20.82 8.97
N PHE A 254 6.71 -19.71 8.37
CA PHE A 254 5.91 -19.74 7.14
C PHE A 254 6.66 -20.37 5.97
N GLU A 255 7.93 -20.03 5.79
CA GLU A 255 8.76 -20.56 4.71
C GLU A 255 8.97 -22.08 4.86
N LYS A 256 9.24 -22.54 6.08
CA LYS A 256 9.36 -23.97 6.41
C LYS A 256 8.04 -24.72 6.26
N ALA A 257 6.94 -24.19 6.77
CA ALA A 257 5.65 -24.86 6.77
C ALA A 257 5.04 -24.98 5.36
N CYS A 258 5.15 -23.92 4.54
CA CYS A 258 4.53 -23.90 3.21
C CYS A 258 5.46 -24.40 2.08
N GLY A 259 6.75 -24.62 2.35
CA GLY A 259 7.75 -24.87 1.29
C GLY A 259 7.87 -23.69 0.31
N GLY A 260 7.58 -22.48 0.80
CA GLY A 260 7.40 -21.26 0.01
C GLY A 260 5.94 -20.79 -0.05
N VAL A 261 5.67 -19.64 0.57
CA VAL A 261 4.34 -19.02 0.54
C VAL A 261 3.94 -18.67 -0.90
N SER A 262 2.77 -19.12 -1.32
CA SER A 262 2.12 -18.75 -2.59
C SER A 262 0.89 -17.89 -2.34
N PRO A 263 0.40 -17.12 -3.33
CA PRO A 263 -0.82 -16.32 -3.20
C PRO A 263 -2.03 -17.11 -2.67
N ALA A 264 -2.11 -18.41 -2.99
CA ALA A 264 -3.16 -19.32 -2.53
C ALA A 264 -3.28 -19.41 -1.01
N HIS A 265 -2.14 -19.42 -0.32
CA HIS A 265 -2.06 -19.56 1.13
C HIS A 265 -2.74 -18.39 1.84
N LEU A 266 -2.66 -17.20 1.23
CA LEU A 266 -3.25 -15.96 1.73
C LEU A 266 -4.69 -15.74 1.26
N GLY A 267 -5.31 -16.76 0.66
CA GLY A 267 -6.69 -16.69 0.18
C GLY A 267 -6.89 -15.82 -1.06
N LEU A 268 -5.82 -15.45 -1.76
CA LEU A 268 -5.94 -14.61 -2.96
C LEU A 268 -6.68 -15.36 -4.07
N PRO A 269 -7.62 -14.71 -4.78
CA PRO A 269 -8.27 -15.29 -5.95
C PRO A 269 -7.24 -15.58 -7.05
N LYS A 270 -7.46 -16.63 -7.85
CA LYS A 270 -6.49 -17.11 -8.85
C LYS A 270 -6.11 -16.05 -9.88
N GLN A 271 -7.02 -15.12 -10.14
CA GLN A 271 -6.83 -13.96 -10.99
C GLN A 271 -5.65 -13.08 -10.55
N LEU A 272 -5.32 -13.10 -9.26
CA LEU A 272 -4.24 -12.31 -8.67
C LEU A 272 -2.96 -13.13 -8.45
N TRP A 273 -2.85 -14.33 -9.01
CA TRP A 273 -1.66 -15.16 -8.78
C TRP A 273 -0.50 -14.80 -9.71
N LEU A 274 -0.79 -14.09 -10.82
CA LEU A 274 0.17 -13.75 -11.88
C LEU A 274 0.97 -14.97 -12.35
N TYR A 275 0.30 -16.11 -12.50
CA TYR A 275 0.95 -17.35 -12.89
C TYR A 275 1.27 -17.32 -14.38
N ASP A 276 2.55 -17.21 -14.71
CA ASP A 276 3.07 -17.40 -16.06
C ASP A 276 3.74 -18.79 -16.13
N PRO A 277 3.16 -19.77 -16.85
CA PRO A 277 3.75 -21.10 -16.98
C PRO A 277 5.13 -21.11 -17.65
N TRP A 278 5.47 -20.05 -18.37
CA TRP A 278 6.71 -19.93 -19.14
C TRP A 278 7.78 -19.11 -18.41
N SER A 279 7.47 -18.60 -17.21
CA SER A 279 8.39 -17.78 -16.44
C SER A 279 8.57 -18.30 -15.01
N ASP A 280 9.82 -18.57 -14.64
CA ASP A 280 10.19 -18.78 -13.23
C ASP A 280 10.21 -17.46 -12.43
N ALA A 281 9.76 -16.36 -13.02
CA ALA A 281 9.72 -15.08 -12.36
C ALA A 281 8.73 -15.09 -11.19
N ILE A 282 9.21 -14.64 -10.04
CA ILE A 282 8.38 -14.46 -8.86
C ILE A 282 7.32 -13.38 -9.15
N ALA A 283 6.05 -13.72 -8.95
CA ALA A 283 4.95 -12.77 -9.02
C ALA A 283 5.25 -11.52 -8.17
N TYR A 284 4.97 -10.34 -8.71
CA TYR A 284 5.21 -9.04 -8.05
C TYR A 284 6.69 -8.74 -7.74
N SER A 285 7.64 -9.32 -8.49
CA SER A 285 9.09 -9.17 -8.28
C SER A 285 9.56 -7.71 -8.15
N SER A 286 9.02 -6.78 -8.94
CA SER A 286 9.35 -5.35 -8.84
C SER A 286 8.92 -4.73 -7.51
N ALA A 287 7.69 -5.03 -7.05
CA ALA A 287 7.18 -4.55 -5.77
C ALA A 287 7.98 -5.15 -4.60
N ILE A 288 8.28 -6.45 -4.66
CA ILE A 288 9.12 -7.15 -3.68
C ILE A 288 10.51 -6.51 -3.59
N SER A 289 11.13 -6.22 -4.74
CA SER A 289 12.45 -5.61 -4.81
C SER A 289 12.46 -4.18 -4.29
N ARG A 290 11.39 -3.41 -4.53
CA ARG A 290 11.23 -2.05 -4.00
C ARG A 290 11.09 -2.08 -2.48
N LEU A 291 10.19 -2.93 -1.96
CA LEU A 291 9.94 -3.02 -0.52
C LEU A 291 11.18 -3.47 0.26
N ARG A 292 11.99 -4.37 -0.31
CA ARG A 292 13.26 -4.81 0.31
C ARG A 292 14.23 -3.66 0.60
N LYS A 293 14.15 -2.56 -0.18
CA LYS A 293 15.00 -1.39 -0.01
C LYS A 293 14.48 -0.41 1.05
N ILE A 294 13.38 -0.70 1.75
CA ILE A 294 12.84 0.20 2.78
C ILE A 294 13.84 0.46 3.91
N ASP A 295 14.74 -0.49 4.18
CA ASP A 295 15.81 -0.40 5.17
C ASP A 295 17.00 0.46 4.70
N GLU A 296 17.17 0.68 3.39
CA GLU A 296 18.24 1.52 2.81
C GLU A 296 17.90 3.02 2.89
N VAL A 297 16.63 3.32 3.17
CA VAL A 297 16.07 4.66 3.24
C VAL A 297 16.03 5.12 4.69
N TYR A 298 16.27 6.40 4.97
CA TYR A 298 16.35 6.91 6.35
C TYR A 298 15.21 7.86 6.73
N THR A 299 14.67 8.64 5.80
CA THR A 299 13.60 9.60 6.12
C THR A 299 12.22 8.92 6.12
N ALA A 300 11.30 9.42 6.94
CA ALA A 300 9.93 8.91 6.97
C ALA A 300 9.20 9.12 5.63
N LYS A 301 9.42 10.28 5.00
CA LYS A 301 8.89 10.63 3.67
C LYS A 301 9.32 9.63 2.60
N ASP A 302 10.60 9.30 2.53
CA ASP A 302 11.10 8.37 1.52
C ASP A 302 10.64 6.93 1.78
N LYS A 303 10.46 6.53 3.06
CA LYS A 303 9.88 5.23 3.41
C LYS A 303 8.39 5.15 3.03
N LEU A 304 7.63 6.21 3.24
CA LEU A 304 6.24 6.31 2.78
C LEU A 304 6.16 6.28 1.24
N SER A 305 7.04 7.02 0.56
CA SER A 305 7.16 6.95 -0.90
C SER A 305 7.49 5.54 -1.38
N CYS A 306 8.34 4.80 -0.64
CA CYS A 306 8.59 3.39 -0.92
C CYS A 306 7.32 2.54 -0.82
N LEU A 307 6.45 2.75 0.17
CA LEU A 307 5.16 2.03 0.27
C LEU A 307 4.21 2.39 -0.88
N VAL A 308 4.13 3.68 -1.25
CA VAL A 308 3.37 4.15 -2.41
C VAL A 308 3.84 3.48 -3.70
N ASP A 309 5.16 3.44 -3.91
CA ASP A 309 5.74 2.76 -5.07
C ASP A 309 5.40 1.26 -5.08
N VAL A 310 5.44 0.60 -3.93
CA VAL A 310 5.08 -0.82 -3.79
C VAL A 310 3.63 -1.04 -4.21
N GLY A 311 2.69 -0.24 -3.71
CA GLY A 311 1.29 -0.29 -4.13
C GLY A 311 1.12 -0.11 -5.64
N ASN A 312 1.75 0.92 -6.20
CA ASN A 312 1.72 1.18 -7.64
C ASN A 312 2.32 0.05 -8.47
N LEU A 313 3.41 -0.57 -8.00
CA LEU A 313 4.07 -1.69 -8.68
C LEU A 313 3.23 -2.96 -8.63
N ILE A 314 2.42 -3.17 -7.57
CA ILE A 314 1.44 -4.27 -7.52
C ILE A 314 0.40 -4.09 -8.63
N PHE A 315 -0.20 -2.90 -8.74
CA PHE A 315 -1.20 -2.62 -9.78
C PHE A 315 -0.61 -2.70 -11.19
N LYS A 316 0.60 -2.16 -11.41
CA LYS A 316 1.29 -2.27 -12.70
C LYS A 316 1.59 -3.72 -13.09
N ALA A 317 1.94 -4.58 -12.13
CA ALA A 317 2.17 -5.99 -12.39
C ALA A 317 0.88 -6.71 -12.82
N LEU A 318 -0.25 -6.37 -12.20
CA LEU A 318 -1.57 -6.86 -12.58
C LEU A 318 -1.98 -6.38 -13.97
N GLU A 319 -1.89 -5.08 -14.22
CA GLU A 319 -2.20 -4.48 -15.51
C GLU A 319 -1.37 -5.12 -16.63
N LYS A 320 -0.06 -5.28 -16.44
CA LYS A 320 0.82 -5.93 -17.41
C LYS A 320 0.40 -7.36 -17.71
N TYR A 321 0.08 -8.15 -16.68
CA TYR A 321 -0.33 -9.54 -16.84
C TYR A 321 -1.65 -9.66 -17.61
N TRP A 322 -2.65 -8.84 -17.25
CA TRP A 322 -3.97 -8.87 -17.90
C TRP A 322 -3.95 -8.29 -19.32
N ASN A 323 -3.11 -7.30 -19.59
CA ASN A 323 -2.91 -6.78 -20.95
C ASN A 323 -2.18 -7.77 -21.87
N SER A 324 -1.38 -8.68 -21.31
CA SER A 324 -0.64 -9.68 -22.09
C SER A 324 -1.46 -10.93 -22.37
N ASN A 325 -2.45 -11.23 -21.53
CA ASN A 325 -3.41 -12.31 -21.79
C ASN A 325 -4.50 -11.79 -22.74
N GLU A 326 -4.62 -12.38 -23.93
CA GLU A 326 -5.59 -12.02 -24.98
C GLU A 326 -7.06 -12.09 -24.54
N SER A 327 -7.34 -12.54 -23.31
CA SER A 327 -8.68 -12.64 -22.72
C SER A 327 -9.35 -11.29 -22.42
N GLY A 328 -8.67 -10.15 -22.60
CA GLY A 328 -9.27 -8.82 -22.85
C GLY A 328 -10.11 -8.17 -21.73
N ASP A 329 -10.54 -8.90 -20.71
CA ASP A 329 -11.34 -8.36 -19.61
C ASP A 329 -10.43 -7.70 -18.57
N LEU A 330 -10.04 -6.46 -18.88
CA LEU A 330 -9.30 -5.49 -18.07
C LEU A 330 -10.00 -5.09 -16.74
N SER A 331 -11.04 -5.83 -16.32
CA SER A 331 -11.92 -5.49 -15.21
C SER A 331 -11.54 -6.21 -13.90
N VAL A 332 -10.27 -6.56 -13.69
CA VAL A 332 -9.85 -7.03 -12.36
C VAL A 332 -9.71 -5.81 -11.45
N MET A 333 -10.85 -5.39 -10.89
CA MET A 333 -10.90 -4.35 -9.87
C MET A 333 -10.35 -4.96 -8.57
N VAL A 334 -9.21 -4.47 -8.12
CA VAL A 334 -8.64 -4.81 -6.81
C VAL A 334 -9.31 -3.92 -5.79
N GLY A 335 -10.12 -4.49 -4.92
CA GLY A 335 -10.69 -3.79 -3.78
C GLY A 335 -9.71 -3.73 -2.61
N GLY A 336 -10.13 -3.09 -1.52
CA GLY A 336 -9.36 -3.06 -0.27
C GLY A 336 -9.15 -4.46 0.32
N ASP A 337 -10.13 -5.34 0.17
CA ASP A 337 -10.09 -6.72 0.68
C ASP A 337 -9.04 -7.58 -0.03
N GLU A 338 -8.79 -7.34 -1.32
CA GLU A 338 -7.72 -8.03 -2.07
C GLU A 338 -6.35 -7.36 -1.89
N LEU A 339 -6.31 -6.04 -1.65
CA LEU A 339 -5.04 -5.33 -1.51
C LEU A 339 -4.26 -5.77 -0.27
N LEU A 340 -4.93 -5.97 0.87
CA LEU A 340 -4.27 -6.37 2.12
C LEU A 340 -3.53 -7.72 1.99
N PRO A 341 -4.15 -8.83 1.53
CA PRO A 341 -3.44 -10.09 1.33
C PRO A 341 -2.38 -10.03 0.23
N LEU A 342 -2.54 -9.17 -0.79
CA LEU A 342 -1.47 -8.89 -1.76
C LEU A 342 -0.27 -8.21 -1.10
N PHE A 343 -0.51 -7.24 -0.23
CA PHE A 343 0.55 -6.57 0.52
C PHE A 343 1.25 -7.55 1.47
N MET A 344 0.50 -8.40 2.17
CA MET A 344 1.05 -9.49 2.99
C MET A 344 1.97 -10.41 2.17
N TYR A 345 1.54 -10.82 0.98
CA TYR A 345 2.36 -11.63 0.08
C TYR A 345 3.69 -10.95 -0.25
N VAL A 346 3.63 -9.66 -0.63
CA VAL A 346 4.83 -8.88 -0.97
C VAL A 346 5.74 -8.70 0.25
N ILE A 347 5.21 -8.45 1.44
CA ILE A 347 5.98 -8.35 2.69
C ILE A 347 6.73 -9.65 2.99
N ILE A 348 6.04 -10.80 2.94
CA ILE A 348 6.64 -12.12 3.19
C ILE A 348 7.79 -12.36 2.19
N LYS A 349 7.56 -12.10 0.89
CA LYS A 349 8.58 -12.32 -0.15
C LYS A 349 9.73 -11.32 -0.08
N ALA A 350 9.48 -10.11 0.41
CA ALA A 350 10.52 -9.10 0.61
C ALA A 350 11.39 -9.40 1.84
N LYS A 351 10.87 -10.16 2.83
CA LYS A 351 11.52 -10.49 4.11
C LYS A 351 11.90 -9.23 4.90
N VAL A 352 10.92 -8.35 5.13
CA VAL A 352 11.10 -7.00 5.71
C VAL A 352 11.36 -7.06 7.23
N LYS A 353 12.58 -7.41 7.64
CA LYS A 353 12.96 -7.71 9.04
C LYS A 353 12.51 -6.71 10.09
N LYS A 354 12.53 -5.43 9.77
CA LYS A 354 12.29 -4.36 10.74
C LYS A 354 10.91 -3.71 10.59
N GLY A 355 9.91 -4.48 10.14
CA GLY A 355 8.60 -3.98 9.75
C GLY A 355 7.90 -3.14 10.82
N PHE A 356 7.94 -3.55 12.10
CA PHE A 356 7.34 -2.77 13.19
C PHE A 356 8.11 -1.48 13.41
N SER A 357 9.44 -1.54 13.55
CA SER A 357 10.26 -0.33 13.70
C SER A 357 10.01 0.68 12.58
N GLN A 358 10.03 0.22 11.32
CA GLN A 358 9.82 1.08 10.15
C GLN A 358 8.44 1.71 10.16
N SER A 359 7.41 0.92 10.48
CA SER A 359 6.02 1.41 10.44
C SER A 359 5.73 2.45 11.53
N TYR A 360 6.21 2.23 12.75
CA TYR A 360 6.06 3.22 13.83
C TYR A 360 6.88 4.47 13.57
N PHE A 361 8.08 4.35 13.01
CA PHE A 361 8.86 5.52 12.60
C PHE A 361 8.13 6.35 11.54
N MET A 362 7.54 5.70 10.52
CA MET A 362 6.72 6.39 9.53
C MET A 362 5.49 7.06 10.17
N GLN A 363 4.80 6.38 11.07
CA GLN A 363 3.60 6.91 11.74
C GLN A 363 3.91 8.13 12.60
N ASP A 364 5.05 8.15 13.29
CA ASP A 364 5.41 9.24 14.18
C ASP A 364 5.87 10.52 13.47
N PHE A 365 6.31 10.38 12.22
CA PHE A 365 6.92 11.45 11.42
C PHE A 365 6.20 11.72 10.09
N ILE A 366 5.03 11.11 9.86
CA ILE A 366 4.17 11.44 8.73
C ILE A 366 3.57 12.83 8.95
N ASP A 367 3.57 13.65 7.90
CA ASP A 367 2.88 14.94 7.91
C ASP A 367 1.36 14.72 7.94
N ASP A 368 0.62 15.54 8.69
CA ASP A 368 -0.84 15.42 8.82
C ASP A 368 -1.55 15.43 7.46
N GLN A 369 -1.05 16.19 6.48
CA GLN A 369 -1.64 16.22 5.14
C GLN A 369 -1.38 14.92 4.37
N CYS A 370 -0.18 14.35 4.51
CA CYS A 370 0.15 13.04 3.92
C CYS A 370 -0.64 11.90 4.58
N SER A 371 -0.96 12.03 5.87
CA SER A 371 -1.69 11.02 6.64
C SER A 371 -3.12 10.78 6.12
N ILE A 372 -3.73 11.80 5.50
CA ILE A 372 -5.10 11.70 4.95
C ILE A 372 -5.10 11.09 3.53
N GLN A 373 -3.95 11.07 2.86
CA GLN A 373 -3.82 10.67 1.46
C GLN A 373 -3.49 9.17 1.34
N LYS A 374 -3.04 8.77 0.14
CA LYS A 374 -2.65 7.39 -0.19
C LYS A 374 -1.50 6.89 0.68
N GLU A 375 -0.62 7.78 1.14
CA GLU A 375 0.51 7.48 2.02
C GLU A 375 0.01 6.92 3.36
N GLY A 376 -0.94 7.61 4.00
CA GLY A 376 -1.56 7.13 5.24
C GLY A 376 -2.33 5.84 5.05
N TYR A 377 -3.10 5.70 3.96
CA TYR A 377 -3.80 4.46 3.65
C TYR A 377 -2.85 3.26 3.48
N LEU A 378 -1.75 3.43 2.75
CA LEU A 378 -0.78 2.36 2.53
C LEU A 378 0.06 2.09 3.78
N LEU A 379 0.34 3.09 4.61
CA LEU A 379 0.96 2.89 5.92
C LEU A 379 0.05 2.05 6.83
N ALA A 380 -1.23 2.39 6.93
CA ALA A 380 -2.21 1.63 7.72
C ALA A 380 -2.36 0.19 7.18
N THR A 381 -2.34 0.02 5.86
CA THR A 381 -2.37 -1.30 5.21
C THR A 381 -1.12 -2.11 5.54
N PHE A 382 0.07 -1.50 5.50
CA PHE A 382 1.33 -2.13 5.87
C PHE A 382 1.35 -2.55 7.34
N GLN A 383 0.92 -1.65 8.24
CA GLN A 383 0.80 -1.91 9.69
C GLN A 383 -0.17 -3.07 9.98
N THR A 384 -1.32 -3.08 9.31
CA THR A 384 -2.29 -4.17 9.43
C THR A 384 -1.69 -5.48 8.94
N ALA A 385 -1.03 -5.48 7.78
CA ALA A 385 -0.41 -6.67 7.22
C ALA A 385 0.67 -7.27 8.14
N ILE A 386 1.59 -6.46 8.70
CA ILE A 386 2.61 -6.96 9.62
C ILE A 386 2.00 -7.48 10.92
N ALA A 387 0.95 -6.83 11.45
CA ALA A 387 0.28 -7.28 12.66
C ALA A 387 -0.43 -8.63 12.46
N LEU A 388 -1.12 -8.81 11.33
CA LEU A 388 -1.77 -10.08 10.97
C LEU A 388 -0.75 -11.22 10.81
N LEU A 389 0.38 -10.93 10.18
CA LEU A 389 1.46 -11.91 10.00
C LEU A 389 2.13 -12.29 11.33
N ALA A 390 2.26 -11.34 12.26
CA ALA A 390 2.89 -11.58 13.55
C ALA A 390 1.97 -12.31 14.55
N ASN A 391 0.66 -12.02 14.52
CA ASN A 391 -0.24 -12.39 15.62
C ASN A 391 -1.36 -13.36 15.25
N GLU A 392 -1.93 -13.24 14.06
CA GLU A 392 -3.19 -13.94 13.73
C GLU A 392 -2.97 -15.16 12.85
N THR A 393 -1.85 -15.22 12.14
CA THR A 393 -1.65 -16.22 11.10
C THR A 393 -0.84 -17.39 11.66
N ASP A 394 -1.51 -18.51 11.95
CA ASP A 394 -0.82 -19.78 12.27
C ASP A 394 -0.15 -20.34 11.00
N PRO A 395 1.19 -20.52 10.98
CA PRO A 395 1.91 -21.09 9.84
C PRO A 395 1.39 -22.46 9.40
N GLU A 396 0.96 -23.31 10.34
CA GLU A 396 0.44 -24.63 10.02
C GLU A 396 -0.94 -24.56 9.36
N GLU A 397 -1.82 -23.69 9.88
CA GLU A 397 -3.13 -23.46 9.28
C GLU A 397 -2.99 -22.85 7.87
N LEU A 398 -2.05 -21.91 7.72
CA LEU A 398 -1.76 -21.30 6.42
C LEU A 398 -1.26 -22.35 5.41
N ALA A 399 -0.39 -23.26 5.82
CA ALA A 399 0.06 -24.38 4.99
C ALA A 399 -1.11 -25.28 4.56
N LYS A 400 -1.98 -25.67 5.50
CA LYS A 400 -3.20 -26.46 5.21
C LYS A 400 -4.10 -25.76 4.18
N ARG A 401 -4.33 -24.45 4.33
CA ARG A 401 -5.11 -23.66 3.36
C ARG A 401 -4.52 -23.71 1.95
N GLY A 402 -3.19 -23.67 1.84
CA GLY A 402 -2.50 -23.80 0.56
C GLY A 402 -2.67 -25.18 -0.09
N GLU A 403 -2.56 -26.25 0.70
CA GLU A 403 -2.79 -27.63 0.25
C GLU A 403 -4.24 -27.86 -0.19
N ASP A 404 -5.21 -27.40 0.62
CA ASP A 404 -6.63 -27.46 0.30
C ASP A 404 -6.95 -26.68 -0.97
N ALA A 405 -6.35 -25.50 -1.13
CA ALA A 405 -6.49 -24.70 -2.34
C ALA A 405 -5.98 -25.47 -3.57
N LYS A 406 -4.81 -26.13 -3.48
CA LYS A 406 -4.25 -26.99 -4.54
C LYS A 406 -5.18 -28.16 -4.86
N ARG A 407 -5.66 -28.89 -3.84
CA ARG A 407 -6.57 -30.03 -3.99
C ARG A 407 -7.87 -29.65 -4.68
N ARG A 408 -8.47 -28.51 -4.31
CA ARG A 408 -9.66 -27.97 -4.99
C ARG A 408 -9.40 -27.65 -6.46
N GLN A 409 -8.18 -27.30 -6.85
CA GLN A 409 -7.86 -27.06 -8.27
C GLN A 409 -7.73 -28.34 -9.06
N GLN A 410 -7.12 -29.36 -8.46
CA GLN A 410 -6.96 -30.66 -9.10
C GLN A 410 -8.33 -31.28 -9.39
N ILE A 411 -9.24 -31.26 -8.42
CA ILE A 411 -10.62 -31.73 -8.60
C ILE A 411 -11.30 -30.99 -9.77
N LYS A 412 -11.22 -29.65 -9.81
CA LYS A 412 -11.80 -28.86 -10.92
C LYS A 412 -11.16 -29.13 -12.28
N ARG A 413 -9.90 -29.60 -12.34
CA ARG A 413 -9.23 -29.99 -13.58
C ARG A 413 -9.67 -31.38 -14.03
N GLU A 414 -9.85 -32.30 -13.09
CA GLU A 414 -10.35 -33.65 -13.34
C GLU A 414 -11.81 -33.61 -13.81
N GLU A 415 -12.66 -32.77 -13.20
CA GLU A 415 -14.06 -32.56 -13.61
C GLU A 415 -14.19 -31.92 -15.01
N LYS A 416 -13.21 -31.11 -15.43
CA LYS A 416 -13.20 -30.49 -16.76
C LYS A 416 -12.61 -31.39 -17.83
N LYS A 417 -12.01 -32.52 -17.46
CA LYS A 417 -11.52 -33.48 -18.44
C LYS A 417 -12.77 -34.06 -19.12
N PRO A 418 -12.92 -33.96 -20.45
CA PRO A 418 -14.07 -34.56 -21.12
C PRO A 418 -14.14 -36.04 -20.72
N PRO A 419 -15.35 -36.60 -20.53
CA PRO A 419 -15.48 -38.02 -20.27
C PRO A 419 -14.67 -38.78 -21.34
N PRO A 420 -13.98 -39.88 -20.97
CA PRO A 420 -13.26 -40.69 -21.95
C PRO A 420 -14.24 -40.98 -23.09
N LEU A 421 -13.85 -40.63 -24.32
CA LEU A 421 -14.60 -41.03 -25.49
C LEU A 421 -14.65 -42.55 -25.45
N ASP A 422 -15.86 -43.12 -25.36
CA ASP A 422 -16.03 -44.56 -25.46
C ASP A 422 -15.52 -44.96 -26.86
N ASP A 423 -14.31 -45.54 -26.91
CA ASP A 423 -13.64 -45.98 -28.14
C ASP A 423 -14.41 -47.09 -28.88
N ASP A 424 -15.52 -47.57 -28.30
CA ASP A 424 -16.39 -48.63 -28.84
C ASP A 424 -17.65 -48.10 -29.55
N ALA A 425 -17.86 -46.77 -29.63
CA ALA A 425 -18.86 -46.21 -30.55
C ALA A 425 -18.32 -46.35 -31.98
N SER A 426 -18.52 -47.53 -32.56
CA SER A 426 -18.12 -47.90 -33.91
C SER A 426 -18.49 -46.80 -34.90
N PHE A 427 -17.49 -46.35 -35.64
CA PHE A 427 -17.59 -45.37 -36.73
C PHE A 427 -18.69 -45.70 -37.78
N GLU A 428 -19.20 -46.94 -37.78
CA GLU A 428 -20.33 -47.38 -38.61
C GLU A 428 -21.70 -46.80 -38.20
N GLU A 429 -21.88 -46.25 -36.99
CA GLU A 429 -23.16 -45.66 -36.58
C GLU A 429 -23.27 -44.16 -36.90
N PHE A 430 -22.18 -43.54 -37.40
CA PHE A 430 -22.11 -42.12 -37.74
C PHE A 430 -22.10 -41.82 -39.25
N LEU A 431 -22.07 -42.85 -40.10
CA LEU A 431 -22.26 -42.78 -41.56
C LEU A 431 -23.62 -43.38 -41.92
#